data_AF-A0A1I6PQ03-F1
#
_entry.id   AF-A0A1I6PQ03-F1
#
_cell.length_a   1.000
_cell.length_b   1.000
_cell.length_c   1.000
_cell.angle_alpha   90.00
_cell.angle_beta   90.00
_cell.angle_gamma   90.00
#
_symmetry.space_group_name_H-M   'P 1'
#
loop_
_entity.id
_entity.type
_entity.pdbx_description
1 polymer ?
#
loop_
_entity_poly.entity_id
_entity_poly.type
_entity_poly.pdbx_seq_one_letter_code
_entity_poly.pdbx_strand_id
1 'polypeptide(L)'
;MNERHNRRLSGVVGAFLLLVSGGGIVLLGTGGLEEPIFLVQVALLGLAGVFDIVAATDTGLTDRWAWYRWSGAGNVLLGLSLPLGFAGSDSLLFLLLTVVGGVSLAAMGIDMLAFHGKYTRGERLDRNSS
;
A
#
# COMPACT_ATOMS: atom_id res chain seq x y z
N MET A 1 3.25 -5.26 -20.68
CA MET A 1 4.02 -5.00 -19.43
C MET A 1 4.53 -6.31 -18.87
N ASN A 2 5.78 -6.39 -18.40
CA ASN A 2 6.35 -7.63 -17.85
C ASN A 2 5.79 -7.93 -16.46
N GLU A 3 4.89 -8.91 -16.37
CA GLU A 3 4.25 -9.34 -15.12
C GLU A 3 5.26 -9.69 -14.01
N ARG A 4 6.35 -10.38 -14.37
CA ARG A 4 7.45 -10.70 -13.44
C ARG A 4 8.11 -9.46 -12.82
N HIS A 5 8.21 -8.37 -13.57
CA HIS A 5 8.81 -7.14 -13.06
C HIS A 5 7.88 -6.45 -12.06
N ASN A 6 6.58 -6.37 -12.38
CA ASN A 6 5.59 -5.77 -11.48
C ASN A 6 5.46 -6.53 -10.17
N ARG A 7 5.46 -7.87 -10.23
CA ARG A 7 5.43 -8.73 -9.04
C ARG A 7 6.67 -8.54 -8.17
N ARG A 8 7.86 -8.43 -8.77
CA ARG A 8 9.09 -8.08 -8.02
C ARG A 8 8.99 -6.71 -7.37
N LEU A 9 8.43 -5.73 -8.06
CA LEU A 9 8.27 -4.38 -7.53
C LEU A 9 7.33 -4.39 -6.32
N SER A 10 6.17 -5.05 -6.41
CA SER A 10 5.27 -5.26 -5.26
C SER A 10 5.99 -5.97 -4.12
N GLY A 11 6.81 -7.00 -4.39
CA GLY A 11 7.55 -7.68 -3.33
C GLY A 11 8.56 -6.79 -2.62
N VAL A 12 9.30 -5.96 -3.37
CA VAL A 12 10.26 -5.00 -2.81
C VAL A 12 9.55 -3.92 -2.01
N VAL A 13 8.44 -3.37 -2.52
CA VAL A 13 7.63 -2.38 -1.81
C VAL A 13 7.06 -2.98 -0.54
N GLY A 14 6.49 -4.19 -0.61
CA GLY A 14 5.93 -4.86 0.55
C GLY A 14 6.96 -5.14 1.64
N ALA A 15 8.15 -5.64 1.27
CA ALA A 15 9.25 -5.84 2.21
C ALA A 15 9.72 -4.52 2.84
N PHE A 16 9.83 -3.46 2.05
CA PHE A 16 10.17 -2.12 2.54
C PHE A 16 9.14 -1.61 3.56
N LEU A 17 7.85 -1.74 3.27
CA LEU A 17 6.77 -1.30 4.16
C LEU A 17 6.76 -2.06 5.48
N LEU A 18 7.00 -3.37 5.44
CA LEU A 18 7.13 -4.17 6.67
C LEU A 18 8.36 -3.76 7.49
N LEU A 19 9.48 -3.45 6.84
CA LEU A 19 10.68 -2.95 7.53
C LEU A 19 10.43 -1.60 8.18
N VAL A 20 9.74 -0.67 7.49
CA VAL A 20 9.39 0.64 8.05
C VAL A 20 8.40 0.51 9.21
N SER A 21 7.37 -0.34 9.06
CA SER A 21 6.39 -0.62 10.10
C SER A 21 7.05 -1.23 11.34
N GLY A 22 7.84 -2.29 11.16
CA GLY A 22 8.59 -2.93 12.25
C GLY A 22 9.65 -2.02 12.87
N GLY A 23 10.38 -1.27 12.05
CA GLY A 23 11.38 -0.29 12.49
C GLY A 23 10.75 0.82 13.34
N GLY A 24 9.58 1.32 12.95
CA GLY A 24 8.81 2.29 13.73
C GLY A 24 8.46 1.75 15.11
N ILE A 25 7.94 0.52 15.20
CA ILE A 25 7.62 -0.13 16.48
C ILE A 25 8.88 -0.28 17.35
N VAL A 26 9.98 -0.76 16.76
CA VAL A 26 11.25 -0.98 17.49
C VAL A 26 11.83 0.34 18.02
N LEU A 27 11.79 1.41 17.22
CA LEU A 27 12.36 2.71 17.58
C LEU A 27 11.53 3.46 18.64
N LEU A 28 10.21 3.38 18.56
CA LEU A 28 9.30 4.08 19.49
C LEU A 28 8.97 3.25 20.73
N GLY A 29 9.23 1.94 20.69
CA GLY A 29 9.02 1.04 21.81
C GLY A 29 7.57 1.08 22.33
N THR A 30 7.42 0.98 23.65
CA THR A 30 6.10 1.03 24.30
C THR A 30 5.45 2.40 24.26
N GLY A 31 6.23 3.48 24.14
CA GLY A 31 5.71 4.84 24.06
C GLY A 31 4.89 5.09 22.79
N GLY A 32 5.27 4.46 21.67
CA GLY A 32 4.45 4.50 20.45
C GLY A 32 3.13 3.74 20.57
N LEU A 33 3.04 2.73 21.43
CA LEU A 33 1.82 1.93 21.62
C LEU A 33 0.72 2.69 22.38
N GLU A 34 1.07 3.77 23.07
CA GLU A 34 0.10 4.62 23.77
C GLU A 34 -0.54 5.65 22.84
N GLU A 35 0.05 5.88 21.67
CA GLU A 35 -0.45 6.82 20.67
C GLU A 35 -1.37 6.11 19.64
N PRO A 36 -2.70 6.29 19.73
CA PRO A 36 -3.65 5.54 18.90
C PRO A 36 -3.50 5.85 17.40
N ILE A 37 -3.12 7.09 17.05
CA ILE A 37 -2.90 7.48 15.65
C ILE A 37 -1.70 6.75 15.07
N PHE A 38 -0.61 6.63 15.83
CA PHE A 38 0.58 5.90 15.42
C PHE A 38 0.28 4.42 15.23
N LEU A 39 -0.45 3.78 16.15
CA LEU A 39 -0.86 2.38 16.01
C LEU A 39 -1.66 2.12 14.74
N VAL A 40 -2.65 2.98 14.46
CA VAL A 40 -3.46 2.86 13.24
C VAL A 40 -2.60 3.02 11.99
N GLN A 41 -1.70 4.02 11.98
CA GLN A 41 -0.79 4.25 10.87
C GLN A 41 0.11 3.03 10.60
N VAL A 42 0.76 2.51 11.65
CA VAL A 42 1.67 1.36 11.55
C VAL A 42 0.93 0.10 11.12
N ALA A 43 -0.30 -0.10 11.62
CA ALA A 43 -1.15 -1.22 11.23
C ALA A 43 -1.54 -1.13 9.74
N LEU A 44 -1.96 0.06 9.27
CA LEU A 44 -2.27 0.28 7.86
C LEU A 44 -1.04 0.05 6.97
N LEU A 45 0.13 0.56 7.39
CA LEU A 45 1.38 0.41 6.65
C LEU A 45 1.83 -1.06 6.60
N GLY A 46 1.71 -1.77 7.72
CA GLY A 46 2.01 -3.19 7.83
C GLY A 46 1.09 -4.04 6.95
N LEU A 47 -0.22 -3.80 7.01
CA LEU A 47 -1.21 -4.47 6.16
C LEU A 47 -0.98 -4.17 4.67
N ALA A 48 -0.63 -2.93 4.32
CA ALA A 48 -0.25 -2.57 2.95
C ALA A 48 0.96 -3.41 2.49
N GLY A 49 1.97 -3.53 3.34
CA GLY A 49 3.15 -4.36 3.08
C GLY A 49 2.82 -5.84 2.88
N VAL A 50 1.94 -6.40 3.72
CA VAL A 50 1.46 -7.78 3.58
C VAL A 50 0.76 -7.99 2.25
N PHE A 51 -0.15 -7.09 1.86
CA PHE A 51 -0.88 -7.20 0.59
C PHE A 51 0.04 -7.11 -0.62
N ASP A 52 1.06 -6.26 -0.58
CA ASP A 52 2.05 -6.18 -1.65
C ASP A 52 2.97 -7.42 -1.73
N ILE A 53 3.29 -8.05 -0.59
CA ILE A 53 3.99 -9.35 -0.58
C ILE A 53 3.10 -10.45 -1.15
N VAL A 54 1.82 -10.51 -0.75
CA VAL A 54 0.87 -11.50 -1.29
C VAL A 54 0.74 -11.32 -2.80
N ALA A 55 0.67 -10.07 -3.29
CA ALA A 55 0.66 -9.77 -4.72
C ALA A 55 1.93 -10.22 -5.46
N ALA A 56 3.07 -10.27 -4.77
CA ALA A 56 4.36 -10.68 -5.33
C ALA A 56 4.52 -12.20 -5.39
N THR A 57 3.88 -12.93 -4.49
CA THR A 57 3.98 -14.40 -4.38
C THR A 57 2.94 -15.11 -5.23
N ASP A 58 3.35 -16.12 -6.00
CA ASP A 58 2.43 -17.08 -6.62
C ASP A 58 1.88 -18.03 -5.55
N THR A 59 0.76 -17.65 -4.95
CA THR A 59 0.03 -18.48 -3.98
C THR A 59 -1.37 -18.76 -4.50
N GLY A 60 -2.05 -19.79 -3.97
CA GLY A 60 -3.46 -20.04 -4.34
C GLY A 60 -4.41 -18.87 -4.06
N LEU A 61 -3.98 -17.87 -3.29
CA LEU A 61 -4.69 -16.60 -3.06
C LEU A 61 -4.60 -15.65 -4.26
N THR A 62 -3.47 -15.61 -4.97
CA THR A 62 -3.33 -14.82 -6.21
C THR A 62 -4.03 -15.46 -7.41
N ASP A 63 -4.25 -16.79 -7.36
CA ASP A 63 -5.08 -17.51 -8.34
C ASP A 63 -6.57 -17.24 -8.16
N ARG A 64 -7.03 -17.08 -6.91
CA ARG A 64 -8.44 -16.74 -6.60
C ARG A 64 -8.74 -15.25 -6.71
N TRP A 65 -7.78 -14.41 -6.34
CA TRP A 65 -7.92 -12.97 -6.38
C TRP A 65 -6.69 -12.38 -7.05
N ALA A 66 -6.88 -11.83 -8.26
CA ALA A 66 -5.77 -11.45 -9.13
C ALA A 66 -4.74 -10.55 -8.42
N TRP A 67 -3.45 -10.82 -8.67
CA TRP A 67 -2.32 -10.18 -8.01
C TRP A 67 -2.39 -8.63 -8.01
N TYR A 68 -2.90 -8.03 -9.10
CA TYR A 68 -3.02 -6.58 -9.21
C TYR A 68 -4.08 -6.00 -8.26
N ARG A 69 -5.10 -6.78 -7.86
CA ARG A 69 -6.11 -6.36 -6.89
C ARG A 69 -5.55 -6.37 -5.47
N TRP A 70 -4.68 -7.34 -5.14
CA TRP A 70 -3.93 -7.33 -3.88
C TRP A 70 -3.03 -6.10 -3.77
N SER A 71 -2.24 -5.80 -4.81
CA SER A 71 -1.41 -4.59 -4.81
C SER A 71 -2.26 -3.30 -4.81
N GLY A 72 -3.44 -3.34 -5.45
CA GLY A 72 -4.43 -2.26 -5.36
C GLY A 72 -4.92 -2.01 -3.93
N ALA A 73 -5.24 -3.06 -3.17
CA ALA A 73 -5.57 -2.95 -1.75
C ALA A 73 -4.41 -2.38 -0.93
N GLY A 74 -3.18 -2.83 -1.20
CA GLY A 74 -1.97 -2.30 -0.60
C GLY A 74 -1.84 -0.79 -0.80
N ASN A 75 -2.02 -0.30 -2.03
CA ASN A 75 -1.96 1.12 -2.36
C ASN A 75 -3.04 1.97 -1.67
N VAL A 76 -4.25 1.44 -1.49
CA VAL A 76 -5.31 2.14 -0.72
C VAL A 76 -4.90 2.29 0.73
N LEU A 77 -4.45 1.21 1.37
CA LEU A 77 -4.03 1.25 2.77
C LEU A 77 -2.82 2.15 2.99
N LEU A 78 -1.85 2.08 2.07
CA LEU A 78 -0.68 2.96 2.09
C LEU A 78 -1.11 4.42 1.94
N GLY A 79 -1.99 4.71 1.00
CA GLY A 79 -2.52 6.06 0.78
C GLY A 79 -3.22 6.64 2.02
N LEU A 80 -3.97 5.81 2.75
CA LEU A 80 -4.61 6.20 4.01
C LEU A 80 -3.61 6.38 5.17
N SER A 81 -2.48 5.66 5.15
CA SER A 81 -1.46 5.75 6.21
C SER A 81 -0.64 7.04 6.18
N LEU A 82 -0.43 7.64 5.00
CA LEU A 82 0.46 8.79 4.85
C LEU A 82 0.01 10.04 5.63
N PRO A 83 -1.26 10.47 5.56
CA PRO A 83 -1.72 11.67 6.28
C PRO A 83 -1.67 11.49 7.80
N LEU A 84 -1.84 10.25 8.29
CA LEU A 84 -1.81 9.96 9.73
C LEU A 84 -0.45 10.28 10.36
N GLY A 85 0.64 10.17 9.60
CA GLY A 85 1.98 10.52 10.08
C GLY A 85 2.20 12.00 10.36
N PHE A 86 1.32 12.86 9.86
CA PHE A 86 1.37 14.31 10.06
C PHE A 86 0.11 14.86 10.74
N ALA A 87 -0.82 13.98 11.13
CA ALA A 87 -2.03 14.36 11.83
C ALA A 87 -1.66 14.90 13.22
N GLY A 88 -1.92 16.19 13.46
CA GLY A 88 -1.52 16.88 14.69
C GLY A 88 -0.16 17.55 14.63
N SER A 89 0.53 17.55 13.48
CA SER A 89 1.75 18.35 13.27
C SER A 89 1.41 19.80 12.91
N ASP A 90 2.26 20.75 13.31
CA ASP A 90 2.14 22.16 12.93
C ASP A 90 2.45 22.42 11.44
N SER A 91 2.90 21.40 10.71
CA SER A 91 3.34 21.55 9.32
C SER A 91 2.22 21.24 8.31
N LEU A 92 1.41 22.26 8.04
CA LEU A 92 0.34 22.21 7.03
C LEU A 92 0.84 21.79 5.64
N LEU A 93 2.06 22.16 5.25
CA LEU A 93 2.62 21.82 3.96
C LEU A 93 2.84 20.30 3.82
N PHE A 94 3.45 19.66 4.82
CA PHE A 94 3.66 18.20 4.79
C PHE A 94 2.34 17.44 4.91
N LEU A 95 1.39 17.94 5.70
CA LEU A 95 0.05 17.37 5.76
C LEU A 95 -0.64 17.45 4.38
N LEU A 96 -0.59 18.59 3.70
CA LEU A 96 -1.17 18.73 2.35
C LEU A 96 -0.49 17.80 1.34
N LEU A 97 0.84 17.72 1.36
CA LEU A 97 1.58 16.83 0.46
C LEU A 97 1.22 15.36 0.70
N THR A 98 1.12 14.93 1.95
CA THR A 98 0.75 13.55 2.28
C THR A 98 -0.71 13.24 2.01
N VAL A 99 -1.62 14.20 2.16
CA VAL A 99 -3.01 14.06 1.72
C VAL A 99 -3.09 13.92 0.21
N VAL A 100 -2.44 14.79 -0.55
CA VAL A 100 -2.46 14.71 -2.03
C VAL A 100 -1.81 13.42 -2.53
N GLY A 101 -0.65 13.06 -1.99
CA GLY A 101 0.02 11.80 -2.29
C GLY A 101 -0.82 10.58 -1.91
N GLY A 102 -1.41 10.61 -0.72
CA GLY A 102 -2.25 9.54 -0.18
C GLY A 102 -3.52 9.32 -1.00
N VAL A 103 -4.22 10.40 -1.36
CA VAL A 103 -5.39 10.36 -2.26
C VAL A 103 -5.01 9.82 -3.63
N SER A 104 -3.86 10.22 -4.18
CA SER A 104 -3.39 9.74 -5.48
C SER A 104 -3.14 8.22 -5.46
N LEU A 105 -2.47 7.73 -4.42
CA LEU A 105 -2.23 6.30 -4.20
C LEU A 105 -3.52 5.52 -3.99
N ALA A 106 -4.45 6.05 -3.21
CA ALA A 106 -5.76 5.44 -3.00
C ALA A 106 -6.56 5.38 -4.30
N ALA A 107 -6.54 6.44 -5.12
CA ALA A 107 -7.18 6.45 -6.42
C ALA A 107 -6.58 5.40 -7.37
N MET A 108 -5.25 5.27 -7.42
CA MET A 108 -4.58 4.20 -8.18
C MET A 108 -4.95 2.81 -7.66
N GLY A 109 -5.00 2.63 -6.33
CA GLY A 109 -5.39 1.38 -5.71
C GLY A 109 -6.84 0.97 -6.02
N ILE A 110 -7.76 1.94 -5.96
CA ILE A 110 -9.18 1.75 -6.34
C ILE A 110 -9.29 1.40 -7.82
N ASP A 111 -8.53 2.06 -8.71
CA ASP A 111 -8.51 1.71 -10.13
C ASP A 111 -8.05 0.27 -10.36
N MET A 112 -7.03 -0.20 -9.64
CA MET A 112 -6.59 -1.59 -9.71
C MET A 112 -7.63 -2.57 -9.14
N LEU A 113 -8.30 -2.21 -8.03
CA LEU A 113 -9.27 -3.06 -7.34
C LEU A 113 -10.60 -3.23 -8.07
N ALA A 114 -11.18 -2.11 -8.51
CA ALA A 114 -12.52 -2.03 -9.07
C ALA A 114 -12.51 -1.99 -10.60
N PHE A 115 -11.57 -1.25 -11.18
CA PHE A 115 -11.53 -0.98 -12.62
C PHE A 115 -10.43 -1.76 -13.34
N HIS A 116 -9.74 -2.67 -12.65
CA HIS A 116 -8.74 -3.58 -13.22
C HIS A 116 -7.58 -2.84 -13.91
N GLY A 117 -7.24 -1.64 -13.42
CA GLY A 117 -6.17 -0.81 -13.97
C GLY A 117 -6.55 -0.01 -15.22
N LYS A 118 -7.84 0.00 -15.62
CA LYS A 118 -8.29 0.59 -16.88
C LYS A 118 -7.91 2.08 -17.01
N TYR A 119 -8.02 2.85 -15.94
CA TYR A 119 -7.81 4.30 -16.01
C TYR A 119 -6.35 4.69 -15.78
N THR A 120 -5.60 3.95 -14.97
CA THR A 120 -4.19 4.28 -14.68
C THR A 120 -3.22 3.65 -15.66
N ARG A 121 -3.55 2.47 -16.22
CA ARG A 121 -2.66 1.71 -17.10
C ARG A 121 -3.11 1.64 -18.56
N GLY A 122 -4.21 2.29 -18.92
CA GLY A 122 -4.72 2.37 -20.29
C GLY A 122 -5.35 1.08 -20.85
N GLU A 123 -5.01 -0.08 -20.29
CA GLU A 123 -5.55 -1.39 -20.65
C GLU A 123 -6.01 -2.16 -19.40
N ARG A 124 -7.10 -2.93 -19.50
CA ARG A 124 -7.55 -3.79 -18.40
C ARG A 124 -6.56 -4.95 -18.22
N LEU A 125 -6.13 -5.15 -16.97
CA LEU A 125 -5.14 -6.16 -16.60
C LEU A 125 -5.68 -7.62 -16.65
N ASP A 126 -6.99 -7.81 -16.78
CA ASP A 126 -7.63 -9.13 -16.94
C ASP A 126 -7.52 -9.70 -18.36
N ARG A 127 -7.06 -8.91 -19.34
CA ARG A 127 -7.16 -9.28 -20.75
C ARG A 127 -6.01 -10.15 -21.27
N ASN A 128 -4.96 -10.40 -20.47
CA ASN A 128 -3.79 -11.21 -20.85
C ASN A 128 -3.47 -12.30 -19.83
N SER A 129 -4.46 -13.13 -19.48
CA SER A 129 -4.22 -14.50 -19.01
C SER A 129 -4.67 -15.46 -20.11
N SER A 130 -3.86 -15.59 -21.17
CA SER A 130 -3.91 -16.69 -22.12
C SER A 130 -2.58 -17.43 -22.12
#